data_AF-A0A925TI52-F1
#
_entry.id   AF-A0A925TI52-F1
#
_cell.length_a   1.000
_cell.length_b   1.000
_cell.length_c   1.000
_cell.angle_alpha   90.00
_cell.angle_beta   90.00
_cell.angle_gamma   90.00
#
_symmetry.space_group_name_H-M   'P 1'
#
loop_
_entity.id
_entity.type
_entity.pdbx_description
1 polymer ?
#
loop_
_entity_poly.entity_id
_entity_poly.type
_entity_poly.pdbx_seq_one_letter_code
_entity_poly.pdbx_strand_id
1 'polypeptide(L)' 'EGLLHTRFSVKFYITAMLFILFDIEVVFLIPWAFIYRDFLANHMSILGPILFFFGVLVLGLFYEVKKGALEWEK' A
#
# COMPACT_ATOMS: atom_id res chain seq x y z
N GLU A 1 40.76 3.18 13.66
CA GLU A 1 39.79 2.99 12.56
C GLU A 1 38.40 3.26 13.11
N GLY A 2 37.90 4.49 12.98
CA GLY A 2 36.61 4.89 13.51
C GLY A 2 35.51 4.46 12.54
N LEU A 3 34.70 3.48 12.93
CA LEU A 3 33.54 3.05 12.15
C LEU A 3 32.62 4.26 11.98
N LEU A 4 32.53 4.77 10.76
CA LEU A 4 31.56 5.77 10.37
C LEU A 4 30.18 5.12 10.50
N HIS A 5 29.54 5.29 11.66
CA HIS A 5 28.12 5.06 11.81
C HIS A 5 27.39 6.14 11.02
N THR A 6 27.32 5.98 9.71
CA THR A 6 26.43 6.74 8.86
C THR A 6 25.03 6.56 9.42
N ARG A 7 24.48 7.61 10.02
CA ARG A 7 23.09 7.60 10.46
C ARG A 7 22.25 7.52 9.20
N PHE A 8 21.90 6.31 8.77
CA PHE A 8 20.88 6.11 7.75
C PHE A 8 19.67 6.92 8.19
N SER A 9 19.22 7.82 7.31
CA SER A 9 18.09 8.67 7.65
C SER A 9 16.90 7.73 7.89
N VAL A 10 16.29 7.84 9.07
CA VAL A 10 15.12 7.02 9.46
C VAL A 10 14.01 7.13 8.41
N LYS A 11 13.98 8.25 7.67
CA LYS A 11 13.11 8.50 6.52
C LYS A 11 13.19 7.37 5.48
N PHE A 12 14.38 6.90 5.09
CA PHE A 12 14.51 5.83 4.09
C PHE A 12 13.92 4.49 4.53
N TYR A 13 14.12 4.13 5.80
CA TYR A 13 13.52 2.92 6.36
C TYR A 13 11.99 3.00 6.35
N ILE A 14 11.42 4.15 6.75
CA ILE A 14 9.98 4.36 6.76
C ILE A 14 9.41 4.24 5.34
N THR A 15 10.03 4.89 4.35
CA THR A 15 9.59 4.79 2.94
C THR A 15 9.69 3.36 2.41
N ALA A 16 10.74 2.61 2.74
CA ALA A 16 10.89 1.22 2.31
C ALA A 16 9.85 0.28 2.96
N MET A 17 9.63 0.40 4.27
CA MET A 17 8.61 -0.36 4.99
C MET A 17 7.21 -0.09 4.44
N LEU A 18 6.97 1.16 4.05
CA LEU A 18 5.71 1.62 3.49
C LEU A 18 5.48 1.10 2.07
N PHE A 19 6.52 1.09 1.24
CA PHE A 19 6.46 0.45 -0.08
C PHE A 19 6.14 -1.05 0.03
N ILE A 20 6.76 -1.76 0.98
CA ILE A 20 6.47 -3.19 1.23
C ILE A 20 5.01 -3.38 1.65
N LEU A 21 4.49 -2.53 2.55
CA LEU A 21 3.12 -2.62 3.02
C LEU A 21 2.13 -2.37 1.87
N PHE A 22 2.34 -1.32 1.08
CA PHE A 22 1.52 -1.01 -0.09
C PHE A 22 1.52 -2.17 -1.12
N ASP A 23 2.68 -2.76 -1.40
CA ASP A 23 2.79 -3.87 -2.35
C ASP A 23 2.02 -5.11 -1.86
N ILE A 24 2.06 -5.39 -0.55
CA ILE A 24 1.25 -6.45 0.08
C ILE A 24 -0.25 -6.18 -0.07
N GLU A 25 -0.69 -4.93 0.11
CA GLU A 25 -2.11 -4.56 -0.07
C GLU A 25 -2.56 -4.76 -1.52
N VAL A 26 -1.71 -4.47 -2.50
CA VAL A 26 -1.99 -4.74 -3.92
C VAL A 26 -2.05 -6.24 -4.22
N VAL A 27 -1.16 -7.04 -3.64
CA VAL A 27 -1.20 -8.52 -3.78
C VAL A 27 -2.52 -9.08 -3.27
N PHE A 28 -3.12 -8.49 -2.23
CA PHE A 28 -4.44 -8.90 -1.76
C PHE A 28 -5.57 -8.67 -2.78
N LEU A 29 -5.41 -7.80 -3.79
CA LEU A 29 -6.41 -7.64 -4.85
C LEU A 29 -6.48 -8.84 -5.81
N ILE A 30 -5.40 -9.62 -5.92
CA ILE A 30 -5.31 -10.76 -6.84
C ILE A 30 -6.45 -11.78 -6.62
N PRO A 31 -6.66 -12.35 -5.42
CA PRO A 31 -7.74 -13.30 -5.19
C PRO A 31 -9.12 -12.71 -5.50
N TRP A 32 -9.35 -11.43 -5.19
CA TRP A 32 -10.60 -10.74 -5.50
C TRP A 32 -10.87 -10.68 -7.02
N ALA A 33 -9.83 -10.45 -7.82
CA ALA A 33 -9.95 -10.46 -9.28
C ALA A 33 -10.29 -11.85 -9.82
N PHE A 34 -9.76 -12.92 -9.22
CA PHE A 34 -10.04 -14.30 -9.64
C PHE A 34 -11.47 -14.74 -9.28
N ILE A 35 -11.94 -14.46 -8.06
CA ILE A 35 -13.28 -14.88 -7.60
C ILE A 35 -14.41 -13.98 -8.13
N TYR A 36 -14.09 -12.82 -8.72
CA TYR A 36 -15.08 -11.84 -9.19
C TYR A 36 -16.13 -12.46 -10.12
N ARG A 37 -15.71 -13.36 -11.03
CA ARG A 37 -16.61 -14.02 -11.99
C ARG A 37 -17.63 -14.93 -11.30
N ASP A 38 -17.21 -15.65 -10.27
CA ASP A 38 -18.08 -16.57 -9.52
C ASP A 38 -19.11 -15.79 -8.70
N PHE A 39 -18.72 -14.68 -8.10
CA PHE A 39 -19.66 -13.80 -7.39
C PHE A 39 -20.69 -13.16 -8.33
N LEU A 40 -20.26 -12.75 -9.52
CA LEU A 40 -21.16 -12.18 -10.52
C LEU A 40 -22.18 -13.22 -11.01
N ALA A 41 -21.74 -14.46 -11.23
CA ALA A 41 -22.65 -15.57 -11.59
C ALA A 41 -23.69 -15.84 -10.50
N ASN A 42 -23.30 -15.76 -9.23
CA ASN A 42 -24.18 -15.98 -8.07
C ASN A 42 -25.03 -14.76 -7.69
N HIS A 43 -25.02 -13.67 -8.49
CA HIS A 43 -25.76 -12.43 -8.22
C HIS A 43 -25.44 -11.80 -6.84
N MET A 44 -24.24 -12.06 -6.32
CA MET A 44 -23.78 -11.51 -5.05
C MET A 44 -23.08 -10.16 -5.27
N SER A 45 -23.40 -9.17 -4.44
CA SER A 45 -22.79 -7.84 -4.53
C SER A 45 -21.35 -7.84 -4.03
N ILE A 46 -20.40 -7.95 -4.97
CA ILE A 46 -18.95 -7.89 -4.71
C ILE A 46 -18.38 -6.45 -4.83
N LEU A 47 -19.12 -5.52 -5.45
CA LEU A 47 -18.63 -4.17 -5.72
C LEU A 47 -18.37 -3.36 -4.44
N GLY A 48 -19.21 -3.50 -3.41
CA GLY A 48 -19.06 -2.77 -2.14
C GLY A 48 -17.74 -3.06 -1.42
N PRO A 49 -17.43 -4.35 -1.12
CA PRO A 49 -16.16 -4.74 -0.51
C PRO A 49 -14.93 -4.34 -1.34
N ILE A 50 -14.99 -4.49 -2.66
CA ILE A 50 -13.89 -4.09 -3.56
C ILE A 50 -13.66 -2.59 -3.51
N LEU A 51 -14.72 -1.78 -3.58
CA LEU A 51 -14.61 -0.32 -3.49
C LEU A 51 -14.11 0.14 -2.13
N PHE A 52 -14.54 -0.53 -1.05
CA PHE A 52 -14.02 -0.25 0.29
C PHE A 52 -12.52 -0.51 0.38
N PHE A 53 -12.06 -1.67 -0.10
CA PHE A 53 -10.64 -2.02 -0.09
C PHE A 53 -9.80 -1.08 -0.97
N PHE A 54 -10.30 -0.73 -2.16
CA PHE A 54 -9.70 0.30 -3.00
C PHE A 54 -9.65 1.67 -2.30
N GLY A 55 -10.70 2.02 -1.56
CA GLY A 55 -10.75 3.23 -0.75
C GLY A 55 -9.65 3.25 0.31
N VAL A 56 -9.36 2.12 0.96
CA VAL A 56 -8.26 2.01 1.93
C VAL A 56 -6.91 2.25 1.26
N LEU A 57 -6.62 1.64 0.11
CA LEU A 57 -5.39 1.88 -0.67
C LEU A 57 -5.19 3.37 -1.01
N VAL A 58 -6.26 4.01 -1.52
CA VAL A 58 -6.21 5.43 -1.91
C VAL A 58 -6.04 6.33 -0.68
N LEU A 59 -6.72 6.03 0.42
CA LEU A 59 -6.59 6.79 1.66
C LEU A 59 -5.21 6.65 2.28
N GLY A 60 -4.63 5.45 2.25
CA GLY A 60 -3.25 5.18 2.67
C GLY A 60 -2.27 6.03 1.87
N LEU A 61 -2.32 5.94 0.54
CA LEU A 61 -1.47 6.72 -0.36
C LEU A 61 -1.63 8.24 -0.13
N PHE A 62 -2.86 8.71 0.00
CA PHE A 62 -3.13 10.14 0.25
C PHE A 62 -2.55 10.62 1.58
N TYR A 63 -2.66 9.80 2.63
CA TYR A 63 -2.07 10.10 3.94
C TYR A 63 -0.55 10.19 3.87
N GLU A 64 0.09 9.29 3.13
CA GLU A 64 1.54 9.23 2.96
C GLU A 64 2.10 10.43 2.22
N VAL A 65 1.44 10.80 1.12
CA VAL A 65 1.76 12.01 0.35
C VAL A 65 1.66 13.24 1.25
N LYS A 66 0.58 13.36 2.05
CA LYS A 66 0.44 14.47 3.01
C LYS A 66 1.49 14.47 4.11
N LYS A 67 2.00 13.31 4.51
CA LYS A 67 3.00 13.18 5.58
C LYS A 67 4.43 13.43 5.08
N GLY A 68 4.62 13.63 3.78
CA GLY A 68 5.94 13.86 3.20
C GLY A 68 6.84 12.63 3.25
N ALA A 69 6.27 11.41 3.36
CA ALA A 69 7.05 10.17 3.30
C ALA A 69 7.75 9.95 1.94
N LEU A 70 7.30 10.70 0.93
CA LEU A 70 7.81 10.74 -0.44
C LEU A 70 8.68 11.98 -0.72
N GLU A 71 8.87 12.89 0.25
CA GLU A 71 9.72 14.06 0.06
C GLU A 71 11.16 13.73 0.44
N TRP A 72 12.05 13.83 -0.54
CA TRP A 72 13.49 13.62 -0.39
C TRP A 72 14.12 15.01 -0.25
N GLU A 73 14.80 15.28 0.87
CA GLU A 73 15.72 16.42 0.93
C GLU A 73 16.85 16.16 -0.08
N LYS A 74 17.19 17.20 -0.86
CA LYS A 74 18.35 17.19 -1.76
C LYS A 74 19.65 16.94 -1.00
#